data_AF-A0AAN9R295-F1
#
_entry.id   AF-A0AAN9R295-F1
#
_cell.length_a   1.000
_cell.length_b   1.000
_cell.length_c   1.000
_cell.angle_alpha   90.00
_cell.angle_beta   90.00
_cell.angle_gamma   90.00
#
_symmetry.space_group_name_H-M   'P 1'
#
loop_
_entity.id
_entity.type
_entity.pdbx_description
1 polymer ?
#
loop_
_entity_poly.entity_id
_entity_poly.type
_entity_poly.pdbx_seq_one_letter_code
_entity_poly.pdbx_strand_id
1 'polypeptide(L)'
;MRRRRKEIKVVKIVENPWFTQHIPCKARRQQNTTKQNKTQFNFPGIGPTSPSSNFQLHTKPKPSFKIKHFNFYHNRIDSIPFQIMSHTPPQTLDSEEASPATAAQTPDSQAATLLHISFNQDSGCFAAATDRGFRIYNCDPFREIFRRDFGPGGGVGLVHMLFRCNILAFVGGGADPRYPPNKVMIWDDHQSRCIGELSFRSEVKGVRLRRDRIVVVLAHKIFVYNFSDLKVLHQIETIANPKGLCDLSHVSATMVLVCPGLQKGQVRVEHYASKRTKFIMAHDSRIACFALTHDGRLLATASSKGTLIRLFNTLDGSLLQEVRRGADRAEIYSLAFSPTAQWLAVSSDKGTVHVFNLKVDSGLMGHDRSHSTSSEANPASPTAVSSLSFIKGVLPKYFSSEWSVAQFRLQEGLQYIVAFGHQKNTIVILGMDGSFYRCQFDSANGGEMTQLEYYNFLKAEETF
;
A
#
# COMPACT_ATOMS: atom_id res chain seq x y z
N MET A 1 -26.31 12.46 33.28
CA MET A 1 -24.92 12.63 32.79
C MET A 1 -24.87 12.73 31.27
N ARG A 2 -24.75 13.93 30.69
CA ARG A 2 -24.67 14.15 29.23
C ARG A 2 -23.24 13.91 28.73
N ARG A 3 -23.03 12.90 27.88
CA ARG A 3 -21.77 12.64 27.16
C ARG A 3 -21.48 13.76 26.15
N ARG A 4 -20.46 14.59 26.41
CA ARG A 4 -19.94 15.56 25.44
C ARG A 4 -19.13 14.83 24.36
N ARG A 5 -19.60 14.83 23.11
CA ARG A 5 -18.77 14.53 21.92
C ARG A 5 -17.72 15.65 21.81
N LYS A 6 -16.47 15.35 22.14
CA LYS A 6 -15.33 16.23 21.82
C LYS A 6 -14.83 15.91 20.41
N GLU A 7 -14.92 16.90 19.54
CA GLU A 7 -14.45 16.91 18.15
C GLU A 7 -12.95 16.58 18.03
N ILE A 8 -12.59 15.94 16.91
CA ILE A 8 -11.21 15.74 16.48
C ILE A 8 -10.65 17.11 16.09
N LYS A 9 -9.58 17.57 16.77
CA LYS A 9 -8.86 18.78 16.38
C LYS A 9 -8.02 18.48 15.14
N VAL A 10 -8.37 19.07 14.01
CA VAL A 10 -7.48 19.20 12.84
C VAL A 10 -6.59 20.41 13.12
N VAL A 11 -5.29 20.20 13.34
CA VAL A 11 -4.34 21.31 13.50
C VAL A 11 -4.03 21.87 12.10
N LYS A 12 -4.25 23.18 11.94
CA LYS A 12 -4.01 23.94 10.70
C LYS A 12 -2.55 23.90 10.29
N ILE A 13 -2.31 23.81 8.98
CA ILE A 13 -1.03 24.14 8.34
C ILE A 13 -0.72 25.61 8.67
N VAL A 14 0.44 25.85 9.27
CA VAL A 14 0.98 27.19 9.48
C VAL A 14 1.55 27.67 8.15
N GLU A 15 0.93 28.66 7.52
CA GLU A 15 1.57 29.46 6.47
C GLU A 15 2.38 30.56 7.16
N ASN A 16 3.69 30.64 6.85
CA ASN A 16 4.56 31.70 7.32
C ASN A 16 4.79 32.68 6.15
N PRO A 17 4.44 33.98 6.27
CA PRO A 17 4.48 34.91 5.14
C PRO A 17 5.76 35.76 5.17
N TRP A 18 6.82 35.34 4.46
CA TRP A 18 7.92 36.25 4.13
C TRP A 18 8.50 35.93 2.74
N PHE A 19 8.82 37.01 2.01
CA PHE A 19 9.33 37.13 0.63
C PHE A 19 8.32 37.04 -0.54
N THR A 20 7.63 38.16 -0.76
CA THR A 20 7.40 38.71 -2.10
C THR A 20 8.62 39.54 -2.52
N GLN A 21 9.34 39.13 -3.54
CA GLN A 21 10.01 40.06 -4.46
C GLN A 21 9.78 39.60 -5.91
N HIS A 22 9.26 40.54 -6.69
CA HIS A 22 8.94 40.42 -8.10
C HIS A 22 10.19 40.43 -8.97
N ILE A 23 10.22 39.60 -10.02
CA ILE A 23 10.95 39.85 -11.26
C ILE A 23 9.99 39.53 -12.43
N PRO A 24 9.75 40.45 -13.39
CA PRO A 24 8.81 40.22 -14.47
C PRO A 24 9.52 39.58 -15.67
N CYS A 25 8.93 38.54 -16.26
CA CYS A 25 9.34 38.07 -17.59
C CYS A 25 8.13 38.04 -18.54
N LYS A 26 8.19 38.91 -19.55
CA LYS A 26 7.24 39.01 -20.66
C LYS A 26 7.42 37.79 -21.57
N ALA A 27 6.34 37.12 -21.94
CA ALA A 27 6.31 36.32 -23.16
C ALA A 27 4.93 36.40 -23.83
N ARG A 28 4.99 36.82 -25.10
CA ARG A 28 3.93 37.03 -26.10
C ARG A 28 2.94 35.86 -26.16
N ARG A 29 1.64 36.19 -26.13
CA ARG A 29 0.54 35.30 -26.57
C ARG A 29 0.18 35.68 -28.02
N GLN A 30 0.39 34.76 -28.95
CA GLN A 30 -0.23 34.84 -30.28
C GLN A 30 -1.72 34.53 -30.17
N GLN A 31 -2.51 35.40 -30.77
CA GLN A 31 -3.94 35.28 -30.95
C GLN A 31 -4.22 34.22 -32.02
N ASN A 32 -5.17 33.33 -31.77
CA ASN A 32 -5.93 32.69 -32.83
C ASN A 32 -7.40 33.00 -32.61
N THR A 33 -7.94 33.71 -33.59
CA THR A 33 -9.33 34.13 -33.72
C THR A 33 -10.15 33.02 -34.32
N THR A 34 -11.29 32.70 -33.71
CA THR A 34 -12.42 32.09 -34.42
C THR A 34 -13.70 32.79 -34.01
N LYS A 35 -14.30 33.50 -34.97
CA LYS A 35 -15.61 34.14 -34.90
C LYS A 35 -16.72 33.09 -35.02
N GLN A 36 -17.84 33.31 -34.33
CA GLN A 36 -19.26 33.03 -34.69
C GLN A 36 -20.07 32.92 -33.39
N ASN A 37 -21.31 33.37 -33.23
CA ASN A 37 -22.17 34.34 -33.91
C ASN A 37 -23.13 34.85 -32.81
N LYS A 38 -23.43 36.15 -32.79
CA LYS A 38 -24.45 36.74 -31.91
C LYS A 38 -25.82 36.64 -32.60
N THR A 39 -26.83 36.27 -31.83
CA THR A 39 -28.21 36.69 -32.07
C THR A 39 -28.72 37.36 -30.80
N GLN A 40 -29.08 38.64 -30.93
CA GLN A 40 -29.67 39.50 -29.91
C GLN A 40 -31.20 39.47 -30.03
N PHE A 41 -31.89 39.51 -28.89
CA PHE A 41 -33.22 40.12 -28.78
C PHE A 41 -33.22 40.99 -27.51
N ASN A 42 -33.47 42.30 -27.69
CA ASN A 42 -33.87 43.29 -26.68
C ASN A 42 -35.36 43.58 -26.91
N PHE A 43 -36.22 43.83 -25.91
CA PHE A 43 -36.47 45.10 -25.17
C PHE A 43 -37.75 44.86 -24.29
N PRO A 44 -38.31 45.85 -23.53
CA PRO A 44 -37.77 46.80 -22.54
C PRO A 44 -38.50 46.68 -21.17
N GLY A 45 -38.08 47.47 -20.17
CA GLY A 45 -38.57 47.42 -18.77
C GLY A 45 -39.78 48.29 -18.43
N ILE A 46 -40.14 48.29 -17.14
CA ILE A 46 -40.91 49.28 -16.35
C ILE A 46 -40.64 48.97 -14.85
N GLY A 47 -40.32 49.98 -14.03
CA GLY A 47 -40.49 49.98 -12.55
C GLY A 47 -41.56 51.01 -12.16
N PRO A 48 -41.68 51.52 -10.90
CA PRO A 48 -41.17 51.08 -9.60
C PRO A 48 -42.27 51.05 -8.49
N THR A 49 -42.00 50.48 -7.30
CA THR A 49 -42.56 50.93 -5.98
C THR A 49 -41.80 50.27 -4.81
N SER A 50 -41.45 51.07 -3.80
CA SER A 50 -40.76 50.76 -2.52
C SER A 50 -41.76 50.55 -1.36
N PRO A 51 -41.34 50.43 -0.07
CA PRO A 51 -40.27 49.63 0.53
C PRO A 51 -40.80 48.70 1.65
N SER A 52 -40.08 47.63 1.99
CA SER A 52 -40.21 47.00 3.31
C SER A 52 -38.87 46.49 3.82
N SER A 53 -38.47 47.07 4.95
CA SER A 53 -37.33 46.72 5.79
C SER A 53 -37.28 45.24 6.15
N ASN A 54 -36.10 44.60 6.03
CA ASN A 54 -35.65 43.60 7.00
C ASN A 54 -34.15 43.29 6.88
N PHE A 55 -33.45 43.55 7.99
CA PHE A 55 -32.20 42.96 8.49
C PHE A 55 -31.27 42.23 7.50
N GLN A 56 -30.18 42.91 7.12
CA GLN A 56 -28.97 42.29 6.55
C GLN A 56 -28.16 41.60 7.67
N LEU A 57 -28.13 40.26 7.66
CA LEU A 57 -27.06 39.50 8.31
C LEU A 57 -25.91 39.37 7.30
N HIS A 58 -24.82 40.11 7.52
CA HIS A 58 -23.57 39.92 6.79
C HIS A 58 -22.96 38.55 7.13
N THR A 59 -23.31 37.50 6.39
CA THR A 59 -22.52 36.27 6.38
C THR A 59 -21.33 36.47 5.45
N LYS A 60 -20.16 36.74 6.03
CA LYS A 60 -18.89 36.66 5.29
C LYS A 60 -18.77 35.27 4.62
N PRO A 61 -18.38 35.17 3.34
CA PRO A 61 -18.13 33.88 2.73
C PRO A 61 -16.97 33.20 3.48
N LYS A 62 -17.20 31.95 3.91
CA LYS A 62 -16.15 31.10 4.51
C LYS A 62 -15.03 30.91 3.48
N PRO A 63 -13.75 31.06 3.86
CA PRO A 63 -12.66 30.81 2.94
C PRO A 63 -12.66 29.33 2.52
N SER A 64 -12.91 29.08 1.24
CA SER A 64 -12.70 27.76 0.63
C SER A 64 -11.19 27.54 0.48
N PHE A 65 -10.61 26.74 1.37
CA PHE A 65 -9.23 26.29 1.22
C PHE A 65 -9.18 25.17 0.18
N LYS A 66 -8.60 25.48 -0.98
CA LYS A 66 -8.16 24.48 -1.97
C LYS A 66 -6.73 24.13 -1.64
N ILE A 67 -6.47 22.89 -1.22
CA ILE A 67 -5.13 22.32 -1.39
C ILE A 67 -4.89 22.30 -2.91
N LYS A 68 -3.85 23.01 -3.36
CA LYS A 68 -3.49 23.07 -4.79
C LYS A 68 -3.36 21.63 -5.29
N HIS A 69 -3.95 21.36 -6.47
CA HIS A 69 -3.88 20.06 -7.14
C HIS A 69 -2.48 19.47 -7.00
N PHE A 70 -2.38 18.27 -6.42
CA PHE A 70 -1.20 17.43 -6.56
C PHE A 70 -1.07 17.11 -8.05
N ASN A 71 -0.17 17.80 -8.75
CA ASN A 71 0.23 17.40 -10.08
C ASN A 71 1.00 16.07 -9.92
N PHE A 72 0.28 14.96 -10.12
CA PHE A 72 0.92 13.68 -10.36
C PHE A 72 1.64 13.81 -11.71
N TYR A 73 2.97 13.98 -11.68
CA TYR A 73 3.76 13.92 -12.90
C TYR A 73 3.60 12.52 -13.52
N HIS A 74 2.86 12.46 -14.63
CA HIS A 74 2.90 11.35 -15.56
C HIS A 74 4.17 11.53 -16.40
N ASN A 75 5.27 10.91 -16.00
CA ASN A 75 6.40 10.73 -16.92
C ASN A 75 6.39 9.28 -17.40
N ARG A 76 5.94 9.12 -18.66
CA ARG A 76 6.44 8.04 -19.52
C ARG A 76 7.95 8.23 -19.61
N ILE A 77 8.72 7.22 -19.21
CA ILE A 77 10.16 7.21 -19.38
C ILE A 77 10.42 6.50 -20.71
N ASP A 78 10.58 7.30 -21.77
CA ASP A 78 11.38 6.89 -22.92
C ASP A 78 12.81 7.38 -22.68
N SER A 79 13.74 6.49 -23.01
CA SER A 79 15.19 6.52 -22.83
C SER A 79 15.90 7.74 -23.45
N ILE A 80 16.81 8.37 -22.69
CA ILE A 80 17.95 9.16 -23.22
C ILE A 80 19.18 8.95 -22.31
N PRO A 81 20.38 8.65 -22.86
CA PRO A 81 21.59 8.41 -22.07
C PRO A 81 22.28 9.73 -21.66
N PHE A 82 22.88 9.74 -20.47
CA PHE A 82 23.73 10.85 -19.99
C PHE A 82 25.21 10.54 -20.22
N GLN A 83 25.90 11.48 -20.85
CA GLN A 83 27.30 11.44 -21.25
C GLN A 83 28.19 11.98 -20.10
N ILE A 84 29.24 11.24 -19.76
CA ILE A 84 30.19 11.53 -18.68
C ILE A 84 31.21 12.56 -19.18
N MET A 85 31.38 13.67 -18.46
CA MET A 85 32.54 14.56 -18.59
C MET A 85 33.50 14.32 -17.42
N SER A 86 34.68 13.81 -17.75
CA SER A 86 35.80 13.56 -16.84
C SER A 86 36.63 14.83 -16.64
N HIS A 87 36.83 15.24 -15.38
CA HIS A 87 37.89 16.19 -15.01
C HIS A 87 38.79 15.56 -13.94
N THR A 88 40.04 15.38 -14.33
CA THR A 88 41.17 14.93 -13.50
C THR A 88 41.69 16.10 -12.66
N PRO A 89 41.94 15.95 -11.34
CA PRO A 89 42.74 16.92 -10.59
C PRO A 89 44.23 16.55 -10.56
N PRO A 90 45.14 17.52 -10.38
CA PRO A 90 46.58 17.29 -10.45
C PRO A 90 47.17 16.74 -9.15
N GLN A 91 48.23 15.96 -9.30
CA GLN A 91 49.09 15.48 -8.22
C GLN A 91 50.07 16.56 -7.76
N THR A 92 50.23 16.71 -6.44
CA THR A 92 51.45 17.26 -5.83
C THR A 92 51.78 16.43 -4.59
N LEU A 93 53.02 15.95 -4.55
CA LEU A 93 53.68 15.35 -3.39
C LEU A 93 53.85 16.40 -2.29
N ASP A 94 53.68 15.99 -1.04
CA ASP A 94 54.65 16.26 0.01
C ASP A 94 54.49 15.24 1.15
N SER A 95 55.64 14.75 1.59
CA SER A 95 55.88 13.77 2.63
C SER A 95 56.03 14.46 3.98
N GLU A 96 55.29 14.03 5.01
CA GLU A 96 55.70 14.23 6.39
C GLU A 96 55.21 13.07 7.28
N GLU A 97 56.18 12.47 7.94
CA GLU A 97 56.07 11.34 8.87
C GLU A 97 55.63 11.88 10.25
N ALA A 98 54.49 11.42 10.77
CA ALA A 98 54.10 11.65 12.16
C ALA A 98 53.41 10.41 12.75
N SER A 99 53.82 10.11 13.98
CA SER A 99 53.59 8.94 14.84
C SER A 99 52.11 8.53 15.06
N PRO A 100 51.85 7.26 15.45
CA PRO A 100 50.49 6.75 15.59
C PRO A 100 49.79 7.34 16.81
N ALA A 101 49.01 8.39 16.60
CA ALA A 101 48.01 8.83 17.56
C ALA A 101 46.88 7.80 17.57
N THR A 102 46.67 7.18 18.73
CA THR A 102 45.55 6.30 19.06
C THR A 102 44.25 6.91 18.53
N ALA A 103 43.67 6.29 17.50
CA ALA A 103 42.40 6.70 16.96
C ALA A 103 41.36 6.65 18.10
N ALA A 104 40.90 7.82 18.50
CA ALA A 104 39.71 7.94 19.34
C ALA A 104 38.57 7.29 18.56
N GLN A 105 38.15 6.11 19.03
CA GLN A 105 36.92 5.49 18.58
C GLN A 105 35.80 6.50 18.81
N THR A 106 35.19 6.96 17.71
CA THR A 106 33.96 7.73 17.77
C THR A 106 32.92 6.88 18.51
N PRO A 107 32.39 7.33 19.65
CA PRO A 107 31.29 6.62 20.28
C PRO A 107 30.03 6.83 19.43
N ASP A 108 29.30 5.75 19.21
CA ASP A 108 27.98 5.65 18.55
C ASP A 108 27.91 5.67 17.02
N SER A 109 28.36 4.58 16.39
CA SER A 109 27.66 4.03 15.23
C SER A 109 26.87 2.77 15.61
N GLN A 110 26.02 2.85 16.64
CA GLN A 110 25.07 1.77 16.89
C GLN A 110 24.23 1.54 15.62
N ALA A 111 24.30 0.31 15.09
CA ALA A 111 23.57 -0.07 13.89
C ALA A 111 22.06 0.13 14.13
N ALA A 112 21.41 0.85 13.23
CA ALA A 112 19.99 1.18 13.38
C ALA A 112 19.13 -0.10 13.46
N THR A 113 18.27 -0.18 14.46
CA THR A 113 17.35 -1.31 14.64
C THR A 113 16.16 -1.15 13.71
N LEU A 114 15.82 -2.19 12.95
CA LEU A 114 14.67 -2.21 12.07
C LEU A 114 13.37 -2.44 12.86
N LEU A 115 12.38 -1.58 12.66
CA LEU A 115 11.09 -1.59 13.37
C LEU A 115 9.92 -1.99 12.47
N HIS A 116 9.98 -1.70 11.17
CA HIS A 116 8.91 -2.04 10.22
C HIS A 116 9.43 -2.07 8.77
N ILE A 117 8.88 -2.96 7.96
CA ILE A 117 9.10 -3.01 6.51
C ILE A 117 7.78 -3.08 5.77
N SER A 118 7.69 -2.40 4.63
CA SER A 118 6.53 -2.51 3.74
C SER A 118 6.90 -2.25 2.30
N PHE A 119 6.33 -3.04 1.39
CA PHE A 119 6.32 -2.69 -0.03
C PHE A 119 5.41 -1.49 -0.28
N ASN A 120 5.72 -0.72 -1.31
CA ASN A 120 4.74 0.17 -1.91
C ASN A 120 3.68 -0.65 -2.69
N GLN A 121 2.65 0.03 -3.18
CA GLN A 121 1.44 -0.58 -3.73
C GLN A 121 1.70 -1.38 -5.02
N ASP A 122 2.78 -1.11 -5.76
CA ASP A 122 3.17 -1.83 -6.98
C ASP A 122 4.36 -2.79 -6.75
N SER A 123 4.82 -2.93 -5.49
CA SER A 123 5.97 -3.76 -5.11
C SER A 123 7.27 -3.40 -5.82
N GLY A 124 7.37 -2.21 -6.40
CA GLY A 124 8.55 -1.71 -7.08
C GLY A 124 9.56 -1.04 -6.15
N CYS A 125 9.11 -0.63 -4.97
CA CYS A 125 9.92 -0.05 -3.92
C CYS A 125 9.49 -0.61 -2.56
N PHE A 126 10.34 -0.45 -1.56
CA PHE A 126 9.97 -0.73 -0.18
C PHE A 126 10.51 0.34 0.76
N ALA A 127 9.84 0.46 1.91
CA ALA A 127 10.22 1.34 2.99
C ALA A 127 10.61 0.53 4.23
N ALA A 128 11.68 0.94 4.87
CA ALA A 128 12.22 0.37 6.11
C ALA A 128 12.23 1.46 7.19
N ALA A 129 11.44 1.27 8.25
CA ALA A 129 11.41 2.14 9.41
C ALA A 129 12.41 1.66 10.46
N THR A 130 13.17 2.56 11.05
CA THR A 130 14.17 2.24 12.08
C THR A 130 13.93 3.02 13.36
N ASP A 131 14.64 2.65 14.42
CA ASP A 131 14.74 3.38 15.68
C ASP A 131 15.32 4.80 15.57
N ARG A 132 15.78 5.18 14.38
CA ARG A 132 16.36 6.51 14.09
C ARG A 132 15.67 7.25 12.95
N GLY A 133 14.73 6.64 12.23
CA GLY A 133 14.11 7.27 11.07
C GLY A 133 13.56 6.27 10.07
N PHE A 134 13.75 6.52 8.78
CA PHE A 134 13.34 5.57 7.74
C PHE A 134 14.22 5.63 6.49
N ARG A 135 14.19 4.56 5.70
CA ARG A 135 14.94 4.38 4.45
C ARG A 135 14.00 3.87 3.37
N ILE A 136 14.20 4.33 2.13
CA ILE A 136 13.41 3.94 0.96
C ILE A 136 14.34 3.30 -0.07
N TYR A 137 13.94 2.14 -0.59
CA TYR A 137 14.71 1.36 -1.53
C TYR A 137 13.91 1.09 -2.80
N ASN A 138 14.59 1.06 -3.94
CA ASN A 138 14.08 0.52 -5.18
C ASN A 138 14.32 -0.99 -5.17
N CYS A 139 13.34 -1.77 -5.65
CA CYS A 139 13.49 -3.22 -5.73
C CYS A 139 14.27 -3.65 -6.97
N ASP A 140 14.19 -2.94 -8.10
CA ASP A 140 14.84 -3.35 -9.37
C ASP A 140 15.27 -2.13 -10.21
N PRO A 141 16.59 -1.88 -10.42
CA PRO A 141 17.69 -2.53 -9.71
C PRO A 141 17.62 -2.24 -8.20
N PHE A 142 18.09 -3.18 -7.38
CA PHE A 142 18.17 -2.99 -5.94
C PHE A 142 19.10 -1.81 -5.61
N ARG A 143 18.57 -0.78 -4.94
CA ARG A 143 19.36 0.35 -4.43
C ARG A 143 18.59 1.14 -3.40
N GLU A 144 19.30 1.77 -2.47
CA GLU A 144 18.69 2.82 -1.66
C GLU A 144 18.39 4.05 -2.52
N ILE A 145 17.17 4.59 -2.41
CA ILE A 145 16.77 5.82 -3.08
C ILE A 145 17.11 7.01 -2.18
N PHE A 146 16.69 6.94 -0.91
CA PHE A 146 17.00 7.95 0.08
C PHE A 146 16.74 7.43 1.50
N ARG A 147 17.33 8.11 2.49
CA ARG A 147 17.03 7.93 3.92
C ARG A 147 16.73 9.26 4.61
N ARG A 148 16.02 9.19 5.72
CA ARG A 148 15.84 10.29 6.67
C ARG A 148 16.23 9.80 8.05
N ASP A 149 17.36 10.30 8.54
CA ASP A 149 17.83 10.08 9.91
C ASP A 149 17.34 11.26 10.77
N PHE A 150 16.57 10.93 11.80
CA PHE A 150 16.08 11.84 12.81
C PHE A 150 16.95 11.81 14.08
N GLY A 151 18.10 11.15 14.03
CA GLY A 151 19.03 11.02 15.15
C GLY A 151 18.51 10.11 16.25
N PRO A 152 19.21 10.08 17.40
CA PRO A 152 18.70 9.46 18.62
C PRO A 152 17.33 10.03 19.01
N GLY A 153 16.43 9.18 19.48
CA GLY A 153 15.05 9.57 19.74
C GLY A 153 14.21 9.76 18.46
N GLY A 154 14.71 9.34 17.30
CA GLY A 154 14.09 9.54 15.99
C GLY A 154 13.15 8.42 15.52
N GLY A 155 12.79 7.48 16.40
CA GLY A 155 12.20 6.21 16.00
C GLY A 155 10.89 6.29 15.22
N VAL A 156 10.83 5.54 14.12
CA VAL A 156 9.65 5.37 13.26
C VAL A 156 9.20 3.92 13.36
N GLY A 157 7.99 3.71 13.91
CA GLY A 157 7.43 2.38 14.12
C GLY A 157 6.61 1.86 12.93
N LEU A 158 6.08 2.76 12.09
CA LEU A 158 5.35 2.41 10.88
C LEU A 158 5.70 3.42 9.79
N VAL A 159 5.94 2.96 8.57
CA VAL A 159 6.16 3.83 7.40
C VAL A 159 5.49 3.18 6.19
N HIS A 160 4.75 3.96 5.41
CA HIS A 160 4.10 3.52 4.17
C HIS A 160 4.27 4.57 3.08
N MET A 161 4.62 4.11 1.88
CA MET A 161 4.75 4.93 0.69
C MET A 161 3.38 5.13 0.03
N LEU A 162 3.22 6.23 -0.70
CA LEU A 162 2.18 6.37 -1.72
C LEU A 162 2.78 6.14 -3.11
N PHE A 163 2.70 4.91 -3.60
CA PHE A 163 3.35 4.45 -4.83
C PHE A 163 4.83 4.84 -4.84
N ARG A 164 5.30 5.50 -5.90
CA ARG A 164 6.66 6.05 -6.04
C ARG A 164 6.67 7.59 -5.97
N CYS A 165 5.68 8.20 -5.31
CA CYS A 165 5.68 9.65 -5.12
C CYS A 165 6.46 10.06 -3.87
N ASN A 166 6.67 11.37 -3.71
CA ASN A 166 7.34 11.98 -2.57
C ASN A 166 6.51 11.99 -1.27
N ILE A 167 5.28 11.44 -1.28
CA ILE A 167 4.41 11.42 -0.11
C ILE A 167 4.47 10.09 0.61
N LEU A 168 4.73 10.16 1.91
CA LEU A 168 4.74 9.03 2.83
C LEU A 168 3.82 9.30 4.01
N ALA A 169 3.36 8.25 4.66
CA ALA A 169 2.74 8.33 5.97
C ALA A 169 3.51 7.48 6.95
N PHE A 170 3.80 8.03 8.12
CA PHE A 170 4.52 7.32 9.16
C PHE A 170 3.96 7.60 10.55
N VAL A 171 4.30 6.72 11.50
CA VAL A 171 3.94 6.82 12.92
C VAL A 171 5.23 6.60 13.71
N GLY A 172 5.46 7.39 14.75
CA GLY A 172 6.63 7.16 15.60
C GLY A 172 6.50 5.87 16.40
N GLY A 173 7.62 5.20 16.67
CA GLY A 173 7.67 3.96 17.44
C GLY A 173 9.10 3.56 17.75
N GLY A 174 9.28 2.41 18.41
CA GLY A 174 10.54 2.05 19.05
C GLY A 174 10.60 2.53 20.51
N ALA A 175 11.78 2.46 21.11
CA ALA A 175 11.97 2.81 22.52
C ALA A 175 11.84 4.32 22.79
N ASP A 176 12.30 5.15 21.84
CA ASP A 176 12.31 6.61 21.97
C ASP A 176 11.90 7.28 20.65
N PRO A 177 10.59 7.50 20.40
CA PRO A 177 10.12 8.10 19.17
C PRO A 177 9.86 9.62 19.28
N ARG A 178 10.44 10.40 18.37
CA ARG A 178 10.21 11.85 18.22
C ARG A 178 8.75 12.18 17.98
N TYR A 179 8.07 11.32 17.23
CA TYR A 179 6.67 11.49 16.87
C TYR A 179 5.79 10.55 17.70
N PRO A 180 4.59 10.96 18.15
CA PRO A 180 3.76 10.10 18.99
C PRO A 180 3.22 8.86 18.25
N PRO A 181 3.10 7.69 18.91
CA PRO A 181 2.58 6.46 18.31
C PRO A 181 1.06 6.50 18.01
N ASN A 182 0.36 7.52 18.51
CA ASN A 182 -1.05 7.77 18.25
C ASN A 182 -1.29 8.88 17.20
N LYS A 183 -0.24 9.29 16.48
CA LYS A 183 -0.33 10.26 15.39
C LYS A 183 0.21 9.68 14.09
N VAL A 184 -0.55 9.86 13.01
CA VAL A 184 -0.05 9.62 11.64
C VAL A 184 0.48 10.94 11.10
N MET A 185 1.76 10.95 10.76
CA MET A 185 2.44 12.07 10.11
C MET A 185 2.39 11.86 8.59
N ILE A 186 1.90 12.86 7.85
CA ILE A 186 1.95 12.90 6.38
C ILE A 186 3.19 13.70 6.00
N TRP A 187 4.14 13.04 5.36
CA TRP A 187 5.46 13.57 5.04
C TRP A 187 5.57 13.84 3.55
N ASP A 188 6.06 15.03 3.19
CA ASP A 188 6.51 15.34 1.84
C ASP A 188 8.04 15.34 1.84
N ASP A 189 8.62 14.36 1.14
CA ASP A 189 10.07 14.17 1.12
C ASP A 189 10.81 15.22 0.29
N HIS A 190 10.18 15.69 -0.79
CA HIS A 190 10.72 16.76 -1.62
C HIS A 190 10.84 18.07 -0.82
N GLN A 191 9.86 18.35 0.04
CA GLN A 191 9.91 19.49 0.97
C GLN A 191 10.62 19.17 2.30
N SER A 192 10.99 17.91 2.51
CA SER A 192 11.57 17.38 3.76
C SER A 192 10.86 17.86 5.03
N ARG A 193 9.52 17.85 5.00
CA ARG A 193 8.70 18.29 6.13
C ARG A 193 7.38 17.54 6.23
N CYS A 194 6.80 17.59 7.42
CA CYS A 194 5.43 17.15 7.62
C CYS A 194 4.45 18.19 7.02
N ILE A 195 3.51 17.71 6.20
CA ILE A 195 2.48 18.52 5.55
C ILE A 195 1.09 18.34 6.17
N GLY A 196 0.92 17.37 7.08
CA GLY A 196 -0.32 17.16 7.81
C GLY A 196 -0.18 16.07 8.87
N GLU A 197 -1.04 16.11 9.88
CA GLU A 197 -1.10 15.08 10.92
C GLU A 197 -2.54 14.64 11.20
N LEU A 198 -2.71 13.35 11.55
CA LEU A 198 -3.96 12.79 12.04
C LEU A 198 -3.74 12.27 13.45
N SER A 199 -4.46 12.83 14.43
CA SER A 199 -4.31 12.49 15.86
C SER A 199 -5.42 11.58 16.37
N PHE A 200 -5.04 10.53 17.08
CA PHE A 200 -5.95 9.52 17.61
C PHE A 200 -5.84 9.40 19.15
N ARG A 201 -6.86 8.82 19.78
CA ARG A 201 -6.89 8.61 21.24
C ARG A 201 -6.19 7.32 21.69
N SER A 202 -5.83 6.47 20.74
CA SER A 202 -5.10 5.23 20.96
C SER A 202 -4.01 5.12 19.90
N GLU A 203 -3.06 4.23 20.15
CA GLU A 203 -2.00 3.91 19.19
C GLU A 203 -2.57 3.53 17.83
N VAL A 204 -1.86 3.96 16.80
CA VAL A 204 -2.09 3.55 15.42
C VAL A 204 -1.41 2.20 15.22
N LYS A 205 -2.19 1.21 14.78
CA LYS A 205 -1.72 -0.15 14.51
C LYS A 205 -1.39 -0.38 13.04
N GLY A 206 -1.91 0.44 12.14
CA GLY A 206 -1.64 0.34 10.71
C GLY A 206 -2.08 1.57 9.93
N VAL A 207 -1.43 1.79 8.78
CA VAL A 207 -1.78 2.84 7.82
C VAL A 207 -1.79 2.23 6.43
N ARG A 208 -2.77 2.61 5.60
CA ARG A 208 -2.79 2.29 4.16
C ARG A 208 -3.05 3.56 3.37
N LEU A 209 -2.29 3.73 2.30
CA LEU A 209 -2.37 4.90 1.42
C LEU A 209 -2.90 4.50 0.05
N ARG A 210 -3.73 5.37 -0.49
CA ARG A 210 -4.19 5.38 -1.88
C ARG A 210 -4.17 6.84 -2.36
N ARG A 211 -4.18 7.07 -3.68
CA ARG A 211 -4.09 8.43 -4.24
C ARG A 211 -5.17 9.39 -3.73
N ASP A 212 -6.33 8.86 -3.34
CA ASP A 212 -7.49 9.61 -2.89
C ASP A 212 -7.94 9.27 -1.45
N ARG A 213 -7.28 8.33 -0.77
CA ARG A 213 -7.66 7.89 0.59
C ARG A 213 -6.46 7.67 1.51
N ILE A 214 -6.66 7.98 2.78
CA ILE A 214 -5.79 7.55 3.89
C ILE A 214 -6.64 6.67 4.80
N VAL A 215 -6.19 5.44 5.06
CA VAL A 215 -6.87 4.54 5.98
C VAL A 215 -5.99 4.32 7.19
N VAL A 216 -6.54 4.59 8.38
CA VAL A 216 -5.83 4.45 9.65
C VAL A 216 -6.51 3.38 10.49
N VAL A 217 -5.73 2.42 10.95
CA VAL A 217 -6.18 1.28 11.74
C VAL A 217 -5.78 1.46 13.19
N LEU A 218 -6.75 1.43 14.08
CA LEU A 218 -6.58 1.33 15.53
C LEU A 218 -6.95 -0.08 16.00
N ALA A 219 -6.77 -0.36 17.29
CA ALA A 219 -7.04 -1.69 17.85
C ALA A 219 -8.49 -2.20 17.65
N HIS A 220 -9.50 -1.33 17.55
CA HIS A 220 -10.91 -1.72 17.39
C HIS A 220 -11.68 -0.88 16.36
N LYS A 221 -10.99 0.03 15.67
CA LYS A 221 -11.62 0.97 14.73
C LYS A 221 -10.71 1.24 13.56
N ILE A 222 -11.29 1.39 12.38
CA ILE A 222 -10.62 1.84 11.17
C ILE A 222 -11.26 3.15 10.74
N PHE A 223 -10.45 4.14 10.42
CA PHE A 223 -10.87 5.43 9.91
C PHE A 223 -10.43 5.55 8.45
N VAL A 224 -11.37 5.88 7.57
CA VAL A 224 -11.11 6.17 6.16
C VAL A 224 -11.26 7.67 5.96
N TYR A 225 -10.19 8.31 5.51
CA TYR A 225 -10.11 9.73 5.24
C TYR A 225 -10.04 9.99 3.74
N ASN A 226 -10.60 11.11 3.30
CA ASN A 226 -10.26 11.69 2.01
C ASN A 226 -8.83 12.25 2.08
N PHE A 227 -7.98 11.90 1.12
CA PHE A 227 -6.59 12.34 1.11
C PHE A 227 -6.46 13.85 0.92
N SER A 228 -7.33 14.44 0.08
CA SER A 228 -7.21 15.84 -0.36
C SER A 228 -7.57 16.86 0.71
N ASP A 229 -8.50 16.57 1.62
CA ASP A 229 -8.95 17.52 2.65
C ASP A 229 -8.92 16.94 4.08
N LEU A 230 -8.41 15.71 4.23
CA LEU A 230 -8.27 14.99 5.50
C LEU A 230 -9.60 14.86 6.28
N LYS A 231 -10.75 14.92 5.59
CA LYS A 231 -12.05 14.64 6.23
C LYS A 231 -12.27 13.15 6.39
N VAL A 232 -12.79 12.76 7.54
CA VAL A 232 -13.26 11.39 7.80
C VAL A 232 -14.47 11.10 6.90
N LEU A 233 -14.38 10.05 6.09
CA LEU A 233 -15.44 9.56 5.23
C LEU A 233 -16.19 8.40 5.88
N HIS A 234 -15.47 7.48 6.53
CA HIS A 234 -16.05 6.27 7.10
C HIS A 234 -15.30 5.88 8.38
N GLN A 235 -16.06 5.42 9.38
CA GLN A 235 -15.54 4.80 10.59
C GLN A 235 -16.09 3.39 10.69
N ILE A 236 -15.20 2.41 10.74
CA ILE A 236 -15.51 0.99 10.75
C ILE A 236 -15.12 0.44 12.11
N GLU A 237 -16.05 -0.20 12.80
CA GLU A 237 -15.73 -0.95 14.01
C GLU A 237 -15.28 -2.36 13.64
N THR A 238 -14.25 -2.85 14.32
CA THR A 238 -13.66 -4.17 14.10
C THR A 238 -13.57 -4.94 15.41
N ILE A 239 -13.44 -6.26 15.32
CA ILE A 239 -12.85 -7.04 16.42
C ILE A 239 -11.44 -6.49 16.76
N ALA A 240 -10.88 -6.91 17.89
CA ALA A 240 -9.51 -6.61 18.26
C ALA A 240 -8.54 -6.90 17.09
N ASN A 241 -7.87 -5.84 16.63
CA ASN A 241 -6.97 -5.82 15.49
C ASN A 241 -5.58 -5.32 15.90
N PRO A 242 -4.86 -6.06 16.77
CA PRO A 242 -3.56 -5.63 17.30
C PRO A 242 -2.48 -5.54 16.22
N LYS A 243 -2.63 -6.32 15.12
CA LYS A 243 -1.70 -6.35 13.98
C LYS A 243 -1.99 -5.28 12.92
N GLY A 244 -3.02 -4.45 13.11
CA GLY A 244 -3.34 -3.39 12.15
C GLY A 244 -3.80 -3.89 10.78
N LEU A 245 -4.42 -5.08 10.71
CA LEU A 245 -4.84 -5.70 9.45
C LEU A 245 -5.88 -4.83 8.72
N CYS A 246 -5.53 -4.39 7.51
CA CYS A 246 -6.40 -3.72 6.55
C CYS A 246 -5.71 -3.76 5.19
N ASP A 247 -6.48 -3.90 4.12
CA ASP A 247 -5.92 -3.88 2.76
C ASP A 247 -6.90 -3.24 1.76
N LEU A 248 -6.36 -2.68 0.68
CA LEU A 248 -7.10 -1.83 -0.27
C LEU A 248 -6.82 -2.22 -1.72
N SER A 249 -7.82 -2.10 -2.59
CA SER A 249 -7.59 -2.13 -4.03
C SER A 249 -7.06 -0.80 -4.56
N HIS A 250 -6.23 -0.86 -5.61
CA HIS A 250 -5.41 0.26 -6.09
C HIS A 250 -5.61 0.60 -7.57
N VAL A 251 -6.21 -0.26 -8.40
CA VAL A 251 -6.36 -0.05 -9.85
C VAL A 251 -7.62 0.73 -10.22
N SER A 252 -8.76 0.44 -9.58
CA SER A 252 -10.04 1.06 -9.93
C SER A 252 -10.14 2.49 -9.40
N ALA A 253 -10.91 3.36 -10.10
CA ALA A 253 -11.29 4.68 -9.61
C ALA A 253 -12.05 4.61 -8.27
N THR A 254 -12.71 3.49 -8.02
CA THR A 254 -13.39 3.17 -6.76
C THR A 254 -12.57 2.16 -5.95
N MET A 255 -12.76 2.15 -4.63
CA MET A 255 -11.96 1.35 -3.70
C MET A 255 -12.75 0.13 -3.21
N VAL A 256 -12.08 -1.01 -3.14
CA VAL A 256 -12.46 -2.13 -2.29
C VAL A 256 -11.56 -2.09 -1.07
N LEU A 257 -12.13 -2.17 0.13
CA LEU A 257 -11.39 -2.24 1.40
C LEU A 257 -11.75 -3.53 2.11
N VAL A 258 -10.75 -4.23 2.64
CA VAL A 258 -10.95 -5.39 3.51
C VAL A 258 -10.34 -5.17 4.87
N CYS A 259 -11.05 -5.64 5.90
CA CYS A 259 -10.60 -5.60 7.28
C CYS A 259 -11.23 -6.75 8.09
N PRO A 260 -10.72 -7.04 9.31
CA PRO A 260 -11.40 -7.95 10.21
C PRO A 260 -12.83 -7.50 10.50
N GLY A 261 -13.77 -8.45 10.48
CA GLY A 261 -15.15 -8.22 10.88
C GLY A 261 -15.32 -8.05 12.39
N LEU A 262 -16.56 -8.09 12.87
CA LEU A 262 -16.86 -8.04 14.31
C LEU A 262 -16.75 -9.43 14.96
N GLN A 263 -16.81 -10.49 14.16
CA GLN A 263 -16.73 -11.87 14.62
C GLN A 263 -15.36 -12.49 14.35
N LYS A 264 -14.99 -13.46 15.17
CA LYS A 264 -13.76 -14.24 15.02
C LYS A 264 -13.74 -14.92 13.65
N GLY A 265 -12.67 -14.70 12.89
CA GLY A 265 -12.49 -15.35 11.59
C GLY A 265 -13.36 -14.78 10.45
N GLN A 266 -14.09 -13.70 10.73
CA GLN A 266 -14.84 -12.96 9.74
C GLN A 266 -13.97 -11.87 9.10
N VAL A 267 -14.10 -11.70 7.78
CA VAL A 267 -13.56 -10.55 7.04
C VAL A 267 -14.72 -9.69 6.54
N ARG A 268 -14.63 -8.39 6.75
CA ARG A 268 -15.51 -7.38 6.18
C ARG A 268 -14.90 -6.87 4.89
N VAL A 269 -15.70 -6.83 3.82
CA VAL A 269 -15.34 -6.33 2.50
C VAL A 269 -16.26 -5.17 2.17
N GLU A 270 -15.69 -4.00 1.90
CA GLU A 270 -16.39 -2.76 1.56
C GLU A 270 -16.15 -2.41 0.10
N HIS A 271 -17.22 -2.46 -0.71
CA HIS A 271 -17.22 -2.02 -2.09
C HIS A 271 -17.75 -0.59 -2.17
N TYR A 272 -16.86 0.40 -2.23
CA TYR A 272 -17.25 1.81 -2.23
C TYR A 272 -17.97 2.24 -3.51
N ALA A 273 -17.72 1.56 -4.63
CA ALA A 273 -18.38 1.81 -5.91
C ALA A 273 -19.90 1.58 -5.83
N SER A 274 -20.26 0.38 -5.36
CA SER A 274 -21.64 -0.10 -5.27
C SER A 274 -22.27 0.18 -3.90
N LYS A 275 -21.52 0.77 -2.96
CA LYS A 275 -21.90 0.98 -1.56
C LYS A 275 -22.40 -0.30 -0.90
N ARG A 276 -21.75 -1.42 -1.20
CA ARG A 276 -22.09 -2.75 -0.66
C ARG A 276 -21.06 -3.20 0.36
N THR A 277 -21.55 -3.77 1.46
CA THR A 277 -20.73 -4.45 2.46
C THR A 277 -20.99 -5.95 2.37
N LYS A 278 -19.91 -6.75 2.31
CA LYS A 278 -19.97 -8.20 2.42
C LYS A 278 -19.22 -8.65 3.68
N PHE A 279 -19.78 -9.61 4.39
CA PHE A 279 -19.11 -10.30 5.48
C PHE A 279 -18.83 -11.74 5.05
N ILE A 280 -17.58 -12.15 5.12
CA ILE A 280 -17.10 -13.48 4.74
C ILE A 280 -16.64 -14.19 6.00
N MET A 281 -17.29 -15.30 6.36
CA MET A 281 -16.81 -16.19 7.42
C MET A 281 -15.68 -17.06 6.87
N ALA A 282 -14.49 -16.48 6.80
CA ALA A 282 -13.36 -17.09 6.11
C ALA A 282 -12.74 -18.26 6.89
N HIS A 283 -12.71 -18.19 8.22
CA HIS A 283 -12.09 -19.20 9.09
C HIS A 283 -12.80 -19.31 10.45
N ASP A 284 -12.64 -20.43 11.16
CA ASP A 284 -13.16 -20.59 12.54
C ASP A 284 -12.24 -19.97 13.60
N SER A 285 -11.00 -19.68 13.21
CA SER A 285 -9.99 -19.05 14.07
C SER A 285 -9.75 -17.60 13.65
N ARG A 286 -9.05 -16.81 14.48
CA ARG A 286 -8.84 -15.38 14.20
C ARG A 286 -8.13 -15.22 12.86
N ILE A 287 -8.50 -14.18 12.12
CA ILE A 287 -7.77 -13.80 10.91
C ILE A 287 -6.36 -13.35 11.30
N ALA A 288 -5.35 -13.96 10.69
CA ALA A 288 -3.95 -13.65 10.94
C ALA A 288 -3.35 -12.77 9.85
N CYS A 289 -3.75 -12.98 8.60
CA CYS A 289 -3.29 -12.24 7.43
C CYS A 289 -4.34 -12.31 6.31
N PHE A 290 -4.37 -11.30 5.44
CA PHE A 290 -5.10 -11.32 4.17
C PHE A 290 -4.44 -10.39 3.16
N ALA A 291 -4.73 -10.61 1.89
CA ALA A 291 -4.32 -9.74 0.80
C ALA A 291 -5.43 -9.64 -0.25
N LEU A 292 -5.56 -8.49 -0.89
CA LEU A 292 -6.39 -8.27 -2.07
C LEU A 292 -5.56 -8.33 -3.35
N THR A 293 -6.20 -8.68 -4.46
CA THR A 293 -5.67 -8.31 -5.78
C THR A 293 -5.78 -6.79 -5.99
N HIS A 294 -4.92 -6.23 -6.84
CA HIS A 294 -4.90 -4.78 -7.10
C HIS A 294 -6.23 -4.20 -7.60
N ASP A 295 -7.04 -5.02 -8.29
CA ASP A 295 -8.39 -4.67 -8.74
C ASP A 295 -9.47 -4.87 -7.67
N GLY A 296 -9.14 -5.56 -6.58
CA GLY A 296 -10.02 -5.85 -5.45
C GLY A 296 -11.00 -6.99 -5.70
N ARG A 297 -10.84 -7.80 -6.76
CA ARG A 297 -11.76 -8.91 -7.09
C ARG A 297 -11.54 -10.15 -6.25
N LEU A 298 -10.28 -10.46 -5.92
CA LEU A 298 -9.94 -11.64 -5.12
C LEU A 298 -9.39 -11.24 -3.76
N LEU A 299 -9.69 -12.08 -2.78
CA LEU A 299 -9.21 -11.97 -1.40
C LEU A 299 -8.60 -13.29 -0.97
N ALA A 300 -7.30 -13.29 -0.67
CA ALA A 300 -6.65 -14.40 0.02
C ALA A 300 -6.69 -14.16 1.53
N THR A 301 -6.97 -15.20 2.32
CA THR A 301 -7.04 -15.11 3.78
C THR A 301 -6.33 -16.27 4.45
N ALA A 302 -5.68 -15.98 5.57
CA ALA A 302 -5.11 -16.96 6.47
C ALA A 302 -5.56 -16.70 7.91
N SER A 303 -5.74 -17.78 8.66
CA SER A 303 -6.08 -17.68 10.07
C SER A 303 -4.89 -17.94 10.98
N SER A 304 -5.09 -17.79 12.30
CA SER A 304 -4.07 -18.07 13.32
C SER A 304 -3.65 -19.54 13.40
N LYS A 305 -4.38 -20.45 12.74
CA LYS A 305 -3.91 -21.82 12.50
C LYS A 305 -2.89 -21.88 11.35
N GLY A 306 -3.06 -21.03 10.34
CA GLY A 306 -2.16 -20.87 9.20
C GLY A 306 -1.96 -22.09 8.31
N THR A 307 -2.65 -23.21 8.54
CA THR A 307 -2.51 -24.46 7.75
C THR A 307 -3.13 -24.35 6.36
N LEU A 308 -4.21 -23.58 6.26
CA LEU A 308 -4.98 -23.37 5.03
C LEU A 308 -4.99 -21.89 4.69
N ILE A 309 -4.84 -21.62 3.40
CA ILE A 309 -5.04 -20.31 2.80
C ILE A 309 -6.26 -20.41 1.89
N ARG A 310 -7.20 -19.49 2.04
CA ARG A 310 -8.48 -19.51 1.32
C ARG A 310 -8.61 -18.29 0.45
N LEU A 311 -9.05 -18.51 -0.79
CA LEU A 311 -9.29 -17.49 -1.79
C LEU A 311 -10.78 -17.29 -1.99
N PHE A 312 -11.22 -16.04 -1.97
CA PHE A 312 -12.62 -15.67 -2.10
C PHE A 312 -12.82 -14.66 -3.23
N ASN A 313 -13.98 -14.73 -3.86
CA ASN A 313 -14.51 -13.61 -4.64
C ASN A 313 -15.01 -12.54 -3.67
N THR A 314 -14.56 -11.31 -3.82
CA THR A 314 -14.95 -10.20 -2.95
C THR A 314 -16.39 -9.73 -3.17
N LEU A 315 -16.95 -9.92 -4.37
CA LEU A 315 -18.29 -9.43 -4.74
C LEU A 315 -19.40 -10.27 -4.10
N ASP A 316 -19.38 -11.58 -4.30
CA ASP A 316 -20.40 -12.50 -3.78
C ASP A 316 -19.99 -13.19 -2.47
N GLY A 317 -18.69 -13.18 -2.12
CA GLY A 317 -18.13 -13.83 -0.94
C GLY A 317 -17.94 -15.34 -1.09
N SER A 318 -18.05 -15.90 -2.29
CA SER A 318 -17.85 -17.32 -2.55
C SER A 318 -16.39 -17.73 -2.34
N LEU A 319 -16.19 -18.92 -1.77
CA LEU A 319 -14.88 -19.56 -1.69
C LEU A 319 -14.54 -20.15 -3.05
N LEU A 320 -13.47 -19.67 -3.67
CA LEU A 320 -13.04 -20.08 -5.00
C LEU A 320 -12.02 -21.21 -4.95
N GLN A 321 -11.07 -21.12 -4.02
CA GLN A 321 -9.97 -22.07 -3.90
C GLN A 321 -9.48 -22.15 -2.45
N GLU A 322 -9.00 -23.33 -2.06
CA GLU A 322 -8.34 -23.56 -0.77
C GLU A 322 -7.01 -24.28 -1.03
N VAL A 323 -5.91 -23.69 -0.57
CA VAL A 323 -4.57 -24.28 -0.69
C VAL A 323 -4.00 -24.59 0.68
N ARG A 324 -3.21 -25.66 0.75
CA ARG A 324 -2.59 -26.12 1.99
C ARG A 324 -1.13 -25.70 2.04
N ARG A 325 -0.79 -24.89 3.04
CA ARG A 325 0.60 -24.49 3.31
C ARG A 325 1.37 -25.59 4.03
N GLY A 326 0.71 -26.34 4.92
CA GLY A 326 1.31 -27.49 5.59
C GLY A 326 0.36 -28.15 6.59
N ALA A 327 0.84 -29.21 7.25
CA ALA A 327 0.09 -29.91 8.30
C ALA A 327 0.11 -29.13 9.63
N ASP A 328 1.28 -28.61 9.99
CA ASP A 328 1.50 -27.96 11.28
C ASP A 328 0.99 -26.53 11.29
N ARG A 329 0.63 -26.05 12.49
CA ARG A 329 0.32 -24.64 12.72
C ARG A 329 1.51 -23.76 12.36
N ALA A 330 1.23 -22.64 11.70
CA ALA A 330 2.23 -21.62 11.38
C ALA A 330 1.62 -20.23 11.52
N GLU A 331 2.41 -19.27 11.96
CA GLU A 331 2.06 -17.86 11.90
C GLU A 331 2.36 -17.31 10.50
N ILE A 332 1.30 -16.95 9.76
CA ILE A 332 1.44 -16.36 8.43
C ILE A 332 1.79 -14.88 8.58
N TYR A 333 2.93 -14.48 7.99
CA TYR A 333 3.41 -13.10 8.01
C TYR A 333 2.92 -12.30 6.81
N SER A 334 2.95 -12.89 5.61
CA SER A 334 2.59 -12.18 4.38
C SER A 334 1.90 -13.09 3.37
N LEU A 335 0.98 -12.49 2.62
CA LEU A 335 0.30 -13.04 1.45
C LEU A 335 0.46 -12.02 0.33
N ALA A 336 0.82 -12.45 -0.87
CA ALA A 336 0.91 -11.56 -2.03
C ALA A 336 0.42 -12.26 -3.29
N PHE A 337 -0.46 -11.60 -4.04
CA PHE A 337 -0.85 -12.04 -5.38
C PHE A 337 0.19 -11.61 -6.42
N SER A 338 0.38 -12.42 -7.46
CA SER A 338 1.01 -11.92 -8.67
C SER A 338 0.12 -10.88 -9.36
N PRO A 339 0.67 -9.95 -10.14
CA PRO A 339 -0.12 -8.96 -10.88
C PRO A 339 -1.18 -9.59 -11.81
N THR A 340 -0.91 -10.80 -12.31
CA THR A 340 -1.83 -11.58 -13.16
C THR A 340 -2.85 -12.39 -12.37
N ALA A 341 -2.78 -12.40 -11.04
CA ALA A 341 -3.57 -13.25 -10.14
C ALA A 341 -3.48 -14.77 -10.44
N GLN A 342 -2.41 -15.20 -11.10
CA GLN A 342 -2.12 -16.62 -11.37
C GLN A 342 -1.36 -17.29 -10.22
N TRP A 343 -0.72 -16.50 -9.36
CA TRP A 343 0.13 -17.02 -8.29
C TRP A 343 -0.15 -16.32 -6.98
N LEU A 344 0.02 -17.07 -5.89
CA LEU A 344 -0.02 -16.54 -4.52
C LEU A 344 1.26 -16.94 -3.78
N ALA A 345 2.00 -15.96 -3.28
CA ALA A 345 3.14 -16.16 -2.41
C ALA A 345 2.73 -16.05 -0.94
N VAL A 346 3.29 -16.92 -0.10
CA VAL A 346 2.97 -17.02 1.33
C VAL A 346 4.25 -17.19 2.13
N SER A 347 4.46 -16.36 3.14
CA SER A 347 5.56 -16.52 4.12
C SER A 347 5.01 -16.80 5.51
N SER A 348 5.75 -17.59 6.30
CA SER A 348 5.40 -17.89 7.69
C SER A 348 6.63 -18.07 8.59
N ASP A 349 6.38 -18.25 9.89
CA ASP A 349 7.37 -18.56 10.94
C ASP A 349 8.14 -19.89 10.74
N LYS A 350 7.77 -20.67 9.73
CA LYS A 350 8.37 -21.98 9.41
C LYS A 350 9.59 -21.90 8.49
N GLY A 351 10.11 -20.69 8.25
CA GLY A 351 11.32 -20.51 7.43
C GLY A 351 11.13 -20.95 5.97
N THR A 352 9.90 -20.97 5.46
CA THR A 352 9.60 -21.30 4.06
C THR A 352 8.68 -20.27 3.43
N VAL A 353 9.04 -19.84 2.23
CA VAL A 353 8.14 -19.11 1.33
C VAL A 353 7.56 -20.10 0.34
N HIS A 354 6.24 -20.14 0.24
CA HIS A 354 5.51 -21.01 -0.67
C HIS A 354 4.88 -20.18 -1.79
N VAL A 355 4.95 -20.67 -3.03
CA VAL A 355 4.19 -20.14 -4.17
C VAL A 355 3.15 -21.17 -4.61
N PHE A 356 1.90 -20.74 -4.71
CA PHE A 356 0.77 -21.56 -5.14
C PHE A 356 0.27 -21.12 -6.50
N ASN A 357 -0.12 -22.09 -7.33
CA ASN A 357 -0.85 -21.84 -8.57
C ASN A 357 -2.32 -21.56 -8.26
N LEU A 358 -2.87 -20.49 -8.82
CA LEU A 358 -4.26 -20.11 -8.68
C LEU A 358 -5.04 -20.52 -9.92
N LYS A 359 -6.03 -21.39 -9.72
CA LYS A 359 -6.89 -21.93 -10.80
C LYS A 359 -8.17 -21.11 -10.97
N VAL A 360 -8.13 -19.84 -10.58
CA VAL A 360 -9.29 -18.96 -10.65
C VAL A 360 -9.34 -18.34 -12.03
N ASP A 361 -10.39 -18.66 -12.79
CA ASP A 361 -10.60 -18.05 -14.11
C ASP A 361 -10.88 -16.56 -13.97
N SER A 362 -9.89 -15.74 -14.37
CA SER A 362 -10.03 -14.28 -14.47
C SER A 362 -11.16 -13.85 -15.43
N GLY A 363 -11.65 -14.75 -16.29
CA GLY A 363 -12.67 -14.50 -17.33
C GLY A 363 -14.13 -14.73 -16.93
N LEU A 364 -14.44 -15.50 -15.87
CA LEU A 364 -15.84 -15.80 -15.51
C LEU A 364 -16.52 -14.71 -14.66
N MET A 365 -15.81 -13.64 -14.32
CA MET A 365 -16.27 -12.59 -13.40
C MET A 365 -16.83 -11.35 -14.10
N GLY A 366 -17.22 -11.46 -15.38
CA GLY A 366 -17.71 -10.35 -16.19
C GLY A 366 -18.92 -10.71 -17.06
N HIS A 367 -20.10 -10.87 -16.45
CA HIS A 367 -21.36 -10.57 -17.11
C HIS A 367 -22.40 -10.12 -16.07
N ASP A 368 -22.66 -8.82 -16.08
CA ASP A 368 -23.87 -8.24 -15.50
C ASP A 368 -25.04 -8.75 -16.36
N ARG A 369 -25.67 -9.85 -15.95
CA ARG A 369 -26.81 -10.43 -16.66
C ARG A 369 -28.03 -9.53 -16.49
N SER A 370 -28.13 -8.53 -17.36
CA SER A 370 -29.41 -7.99 -17.78
C SER A 370 -30.17 -9.05 -18.57
N HIS A 371 -31.47 -9.13 -18.32
CA HIS A 371 -32.43 -10.04 -18.94
C HIS A 371 -32.34 -10.03 -20.49
N SER A 372 -32.27 -11.22 -21.09
CA SER A 372 -33.04 -11.51 -22.30
C SER A 372 -33.24 -13.02 -22.45
N THR A 373 -34.50 -13.37 -22.65
CA THR A 373 -35.04 -14.68 -22.99
C THR A 373 -34.87 -14.96 -24.47
N SER A 374 -34.39 -16.15 -24.86
CA SER A 374 -35.08 -17.08 -25.78
C SER A 374 -34.14 -18.16 -26.33
N SER A 375 -34.67 -19.39 -26.30
CA SER A 375 -34.33 -20.65 -26.96
C SER A 375 -33.68 -20.59 -28.36
N GLU A 376 -32.75 -21.50 -28.65
CA GLU A 376 -33.00 -22.76 -29.40
C GLU A 376 -31.70 -23.60 -29.53
N ALA A 377 -31.89 -24.93 -29.64
CA ALA A 377 -30.85 -25.96 -29.66
C ALA A 377 -30.64 -26.53 -31.07
N ASN A 378 -29.42 -26.98 -31.39
CA ASN A 378 -29.16 -28.26 -32.06
C ASN A 378 -27.64 -28.59 -32.17
N PRO A 379 -27.24 -29.88 -32.35
CA PRO A 379 -26.04 -30.47 -31.75
C PRO A 379 -24.99 -31.05 -32.75
N ALA A 380 -23.94 -31.66 -32.19
CA ALA A 380 -22.79 -32.39 -32.78
C ALA A 380 -21.50 -31.54 -32.91
N SER A 381 -20.32 -31.90 -32.40
CA SER A 381 -19.63 -33.20 -32.27
C SER A 381 -18.52 -33.13 -31.18
N PRO A 382 -17.91 -34.25 -30.74
CA PRO A 382 -17.40 -34.43 -29.39
C PRO A 382 -15.90 -34.15 -29.22
N THR A 383 -15.52 -33.45 -28.15
CA THR A 383 -14.15 -33.46 -27.62
C THR A 383 -14.20 -33.74 -26.13
N ALA A 384 -13.42 -34.75 -25.74
CA ALA A 384 -13.40 -35.38 -24.43
C ALA A 384 -13.28 -34.39 -23.26
N VAL A 385 -14.39 -34.22 -22.54
CA VAL A 385 -14.37 -33.72 -21.17
C VAL A 385 -14.17 -34.93 -20.25
N SER A 386 -13.03 -35.01 -19.58
CA SER A 386 -12.85 -35.94 -18.46
C SER A 386 -13.67 -35.47 -17.27
N SER A 387 -14.97 -35.78 -17.31
CA SER A 387 -15.87 -35.71 -16.17
C SER A 387 -15.60 -36.90 -15.24
N LEU A 388 -14.53 -36.83 -14.45
CA LEU A 388 -14.37 -37.70 -13.29
C LEU A 388 -15.02 -37.03 -12.07
N SER A 389 -16.34 -36.90 -12.14
CA SER A 389 -17.17 -37.01 -10.94
C SER A 389 -17.52 -38.49 -10.77
N PHE A 390 -17.77 -38.95 -9.55
CA PHE A 390 -18.14 -40.34 -9.19
C PHE A 390 -16.99 -41.34 -8.94
N ILE A 391 -16.11 -41.03 -7.96
CA ILE A 391 -15.80 -41.89 -6.80
C ILE A 391 -15.39 -40.93 -5.67
N LYS A 392 -16.38 -40.42 -4.93
CA LYS A 392 -16.20 -39.65 -3.69
C LYS A 392 -16.95 -40.37 -2.58
N GLY A 393 -16.40 -41.50 -2.16
CA GLY A 393 -16.86 -42.24 -0.99
C GLY A 393 -15.64 -42.61 -0.15
N VAL A 394 -15.50 -41.94 1.00
CA VAL A 394 -14.56 -42.29 2.09
C VAL A 394 -13.06 -42.04 1.84
N LEU A 395 -12.67 -40.83 1.42
CA LEU A 395 -11.33 -40.31 1.73
C LEU A 395 -11.44 -39.02 2.58
N PRO A 396 -10.66 -38.88 3.67
CA PRO A 396 -10.61 -37.64 4.43
C PRO A 396 -10.27 -36.46 3.49
N LYS A 397 -10.96 -35.31 3.66
CA LYS A 397 -10.72 -34.06 2.90
C LYS A 397 -9.25 -33.62 2.86
N TYR A 398 -8.40 -34.18 3.73
CA TYR A 398 -6.95 -34.03 3.72
C TYR A 398 -6.29 -34.39 2.38
N PHE A 399 -6.77 -35.43 1.69
CA PHE A 399 -6.13 -35.98 0.48
C PHE A 399 -6.40 -35.21 -0.83
N SER A 400 -7.29 -34.20 -0.83
CA SER A 400 -7.57 -33.36 -2.01
C SER A 400 -6.94 -31.97 -1.92
N SER A 401 -5.92 -31.79 -1.07
CA SER A 401 -5.30 -30.49 -0.82
C SER A 401 -4.37 -30.09 -1.96
N GLU A 402 -4.46 -28.84 -2.43
CA GLU A 402 -3.51 -28.29 -3.37
C GLU A 402 -2.28 -27.74 -2.63
N TRP A 403 -1.10 -28.21 -3.00
CA TRP A 403 0.19 -27.87 -2.40
C TRP A 403 0.89 -26.76 -3.18
N SER A 404 1.91 -26.16 -2.57
CA SER A 404 2.73 -25.14 -3.25
C SER A 404 3.48 -25.74 -4.43
N VAL A 405 3.50 -25.02 -5.55
CA VAL A 405 4.30 -25.41 -6.71
C VAL A 405 5.79 -25.17 -6.47
N ALA A 406 6.14 -24.09 -5.78
CA ALA A 406 7.53 -23.73 -5.53
C ALA A 406 7.75 -23.27 -4.09
N GLN A 407 8.97 -23.45 -3.60
CA GLN A 407 9.35 -23.06 -2.24
C GLN A 407 10.76 -22.48 -2.16
N PHE A 408 10.98 -21.55 -1.23
CA PHE A 408 12.30 -21.04 -0.88
C PHE A 408 12.52 -21.14 0.63
N ARG A 409 13.68 -21.62 1.06
CA ARG A 409 14.02 -21.79 2.48
C ARG A 409 14.75 -20.57 3.01
N LEU A 410 14.36 -20.17 4.21
CA LEU A 410 14.85 -19.02 4.96
C LEU A 410 15.20 -19.47 6.38
N GLN A 411 15.78 -18.58 7.16
CA GLN A 411 15.99 -18.85 8.58
C GLN A 411 14.64 -18.90 9.31
N GLU A 412 14.44 -19.93 10.14
CA GLU A 412 13.22 -20.06 10.93
C GLU A 412 13.11 -19.00 12.03
N GLY A 413 11.88 -18.64 12.40
CA GLY A 413 11.61 -17.68 13.48
C GLY A 413 11.81 -16.20 13.14
N LEU A 414 12.34 -15.87 11.96
CA LEU A 414 12.42 -14.49 11.47
C LEU A 414 11.16 -14.11 10.66
N GLN A 415 10.80 -12.84 10.73
CA GLN A 415 9.65 -12.31 9.99
C GLN A 415 10.06 -11.86 8.59
N TYR A 416 9.39 -12.45 7.59
CA TYR A 416 9.59 -12.10 6.18
C TYR A 416 8.28 -11.65 5.53
N ILE A 417 8.33 -10.59 4.74
CA ILE A 417 7.25 -10.19 3.83
C ILE A 417 7.63 -10.49 2.38
N VAL A 418 6.63 -10.81 1.55
CA VAL A 418 6.85 -11.25 0.17
C VAL A 418 6.06 -10.39 -0.81
N ALA A 419 6.59 -10.25 -2.02
CA ALA A 419 5.89 -9.69 -3.16
C ALA A 419 6.38 -10.35 -4.45
N PHE A 420 5.56 -10.33 -5.50
CA PHE A 420 6.03 -10.69 -6.83
C PHE A 420 6.86 -9.54 -7.42
N GLY A 421 8.02 -9.89 -7.97
CA GLY A 421 8.87 -8.93 -8.69
C GLY A 421 8.29 -8.57 -10.06
N HIS A 422 8.86 -7.54 -10.69
CA HIS A 422 8.46 -7.11 -12.03
C HIS A 422 9.01 -8.04 -13.12
N GLN A 423 10.10 -8.75 -12.82
CA GLN A 423 10.65 -9.77 -13.68
C GLN A 423 9.78 -11.04 -13.61
N LYS A 424 9.62 -11.71 -14.75
CA LYS A 424 8.75 -12.88 -14.87
C LYS A 424 9.16 -13.97 -13.87
N ASN A 425 8.17 -14.51 -13.18
CA ASN A 425 8.33 -15.60 -12.21
C ASN A 425 9.35 -15.30 -11.09
N THR A 426 9.43 -14.05 -10.65
CA THR A 426 10.31 -13.65 -9.54
C THR A 426 9.50 -13.28 -8.30
N ILE A 427 10.08 -13.58 -7.14
CA ILE A 427 9.62 -13.17 -5.82
C ILE A 427 10.69 -12.28 -5.19
N VAL A 428 10.28 -11.18 -4.58
CA VAL A 428 11.10 -10.36 -3.69
C VAL A 428 10.70 -10.69 -2.25
N ILE A 429 11.69 -10.98 -1.41
CA ILE A 429 11.50 -11.35 0.00
C ILE A 429 12.29 -10.35 0.85
N LEU A 430 11.63 -9.74 1.83
CA LEU A 430 12.26 -8.80 2.76
C LEU A 430 12.15 -9.35 4.19
N GLY A 431 13.28 -9.43 4.88
CA GLY A 431 13.34 -9.88 6.27
C GLY A 431 13.53 -8.74 7.27
N MET A 432 12.98 -8.93 8.47
CA MET A 432 13.19 -8.02 9.62
C MET A 432 14.63 -8.02 10.16
N ASP A 433 15.48 -8.93 9.68
CA ASP A 433 16.92 -8.97 9.88
C ASP A 433 17.72 -8.11 8.88
N GLY A 434 17.02 -7.39 7.99
CA GLY A 434 17.63 -6.57 6.95
C GLY A 434 17.91 -7.32 5.65
N SER A 435 17.49 -8.58 5.53
CA SER A 435 17.71 -9.36 4.31
C SER A 435 16.78 -8.93 3.17
N PHE A 436 17.33 -8.83 1.97
CA PHE A 436 16.63 -8.73 0.71
C PHE A 436 17.02 -9.95 -0.13
N TYR A 437 16.03 -10.70 -0.62
CA TYR A 437 16.23 -11.75 -1.61
C TYR A 437 15.43 -11.45 -2.86
N ARG A 438 16.02 -11.71 -4.02
CA ARG A 438 15.27 -11.96 -5.26
C ARG A 438 15.40 -13.44 -5.58
N CYS A 439 14.28 -14.13 -5.71
CA CYS A 439 14.26 -15.55 -6.07
C CYS A 439 13.42 -15.73 -7.34
N GLN A 440 13.81 -16.70 -8.18
CA GLN A 440 13.06 -17.11 -9.35
C GLN A 440 12.46 -18.50 -9.12
N PHE A 441 11.22 -18.69 -9.53
CA PHE A 441 10.55 -19.99 -9.49
C PHE A 441 10.28 -20.52 -10.91
N ASP A 442 10.40 -21.83 -11.09
CA ASP A 442 9.98 -22.49 -12.32
C ASP A 442 8.44 -22.62 -12.30
N SER A 443 7.76 -21.90 -13.20
CA SER A 443 6.30 -21.95 -13.30
C SER A 443 5.74 -23.26 -13.89
N ALA A 444 6.57 -24.04 -14.58
CA ALA A 444 6.17 -25.29 -15.22
C ALA A 444 6.41 -26.49 -14.29
N ASN A 445 7.62 -26.60 -13.75
CA ASN A 445 8.02 -27.77 -12.94
C ASN A 445 7.93 -27.51 -11.43
N GLY A 446 7.87 -26.25 -11.00
CA GLY A 446 7.88 -25.91 -9.58
C GLY A 446 9.22 -26.23 -8.91
N GLY A 447 9.18 -26.66 -7.65
CA GLY A 447 10.35 -27.08 -6.88
C GLY A 447 10.99 -25.97 -6.05
N GLU A 448 12.29 -26.13 -5.77
CA GLU A 448 13.04 -25.12 -5.02
C GLU A 448 13.33 -23.90 -5.89
N MET A 449 13.07 -22.71 -5.34
CA MET A 449 13.34 -21.45 -6.05
C MET A 449 14.85 -21.18 -6.09
N THR A 450 15.34 -20.65 -7.20
CA THR A 450 16.73 -20.20 -7.36
C THR A 450 16.89 -18.79 -6.79
N GLN A 451 17.84 -18.59 -5.89
CA GLN A 451 18.23 -17.25 -5.44
C GLN A 451 19.00 -16.54 -6.56
N LEU A 452 18.51 -15.38 -7.00
CA LEU A 452 19.17 -14.52 -7.99
C LEU A 452 20.00 -13.42 -7.33
N GLU A 453 19.45 -12.77 -6.30
CA GLU A 453 20.10 -11.67 -5.58
C GLU A 453 19.95 -11.86 -4.07
N TYR A 454 20.95 -11.42 -3.31
CA TYR A 454 20.89 -11.27 -1.86
C TYR A 454 21.64 -10.01 -1.43
N TYR A 455 21.00 -9.19 -0.60
CA TYR A 455 21.61 -8.02 0.03
C TYR A 455 21.20 -7.92 1.49
N ASN A 456 22.05 -7.36 2.35
CA ASN A 456 21.62 -6.89 3.66
C ASN A 456 21.49 -5.36 3.65
N PHE A 457 20.27 -4.83 3.60
CA PHE A 457 20.03 -3.41 3.43
C PHE A 457 20.24 -2.57 4.71
N LEU A 458 20.45 -3.22 5.86
CA LEU A 458 20.77 -2.54 7.12
C LEU A 458 22.27 -2.27 7.25
N LYS A 459 23.10 -3.21 6.78
CA LYS A 459 24.54 -3.03 6.69
C LYS A 459 24.85 -2.02 5.60
N ALA A 460 25.65 -1.03 5.93
CA ALA A 460 26.29 -0.21 4.92
C ALA A 460 27.37 -1.12 4.30
N GLU A 461 27.10 -1.73 3.15
CA GLU A 461 28.20 -2.32 2.39
C GLU A 461 28.90 -1.22 1.60
N GLU A 462 30.21 -1.13 1.85
CA GLU A 462 31.22 -0.32 1.16
C GLU A 462 31.40 -0.78 -0.28
N THR A 463 30.38 -0.72 -1.13
CA THR A 463 30.55 -1.09 -2.55
C THR A 463 29.41 -0.54 -3.40
N PHE A 464 29.69 0.56 -4.09
CA PHE A 464 29.04 0.91 -5.36
C PHE A 464 30.05 0.73 -6.49
#